data_AF-A0A2D7RHY1-F1
#
_entry.id   AF-A0A2D7RHY1-F1
#
_cell.length_a   1.000
_cell.length_b   1.000
_cell.length_c   1.000
_cell.angle_alpha   90.00
_cell.angle_beta   90.00
_cell.angle_gamma   90.00
#
_symmetry.space_group_name_H-M   'P 1'
#
loop_
_entity.id
_entity.type
_entity.pdbx_description
1 polymer ?
#
loop_
_entity_poly.entity_id
_entity_poly.type
_entity_poly.pdbx_seq_one_letter_code
_entity_poly.pdbx_strand_id
1 'polypeptide(L)'
;MDKLIHLTMYCILILLWGINLIRFKFSLIKILFLTIIFGLLIETLQYLLPFGRYFDLGDIIANSVGAIIGIIILLFYKKKLL
;
A
#
# COMPACT_ATOMS: atom_id res chain seq x y z
N MET A 1 -5.71 -11.87 -12.64
CA MET A 1 -4.83 -10.73 -12.99
C MET A 1 -4.99 -9.58 -12.00
N ASP A 2 -6.23 -9.25 -11.59
CA ASP A 2 -6.52 -8.19 -10.60
C ASP A 2 -5.63 -8.22 -9.34
N LYS A 3 -5.41 -9.38 -8.73
CA LYS A 3 -4.52 -9.50 -7.54
C LYS A 3 -3.08 -9.06 -7.78
N LEU A 4 -2.54 -9.27 -8.98
CA LEU A 4 -1.18 -8.81 -9.32
C LEU A 4 -1.17 -7.28 -9.50
N ILE A 5 -2.25 -6.72 -10.05
CA ILE A 5 -2.42 -5.27 -10.16
C ILE A 5 -2.51 -4.65 -8.77
N HIS A 6 -3.32 -5.22 -7.87
CA HIS A 6 -3.40 -4.82 -6.47
C HIS A 6 -2.03 -4.85 -5.78
N LEU A 7 -1.31 -5.96 -5.89
CA LEU A 7 0.04 -6.08 -5.32
C LEU A 7 0.99 -5.01 -5.86
N THR A 8 1.04 -4.81 -7.18
CA THR A 8 1.98 -3.86 -7.81
C THR A 8 1.60 -2.40 -7.52
N MET A 9 0.31 -2.05 -7.58
CA MET A 9 -0.18 -0.71 -7.28
C MET A 9 0.11 -0.30 -5.83
N TYR A 10 -0.13 -1.18 -4.87
CA TYR A 10 0.12 -0.86 -3.45
C TYR A 10 1.61 -0.86 -3.11
N CYS A 11 2.43 -1.65 -3.82
CA CYS A 11 3.89 -1.54 -3.74
C CYS A 11 4.35 -0.16 -4.24
N ILE A 12 3.88 0.30 -5.40
CA ILE A 12 4.22 1.63 -5.92
C ILE A 12 3.70 2.74 -5.01
N LEU A 13 2.48 2.63 -4.52
CA LEU A 13 1.85 3.62 -3.64
C LEU A 13 2.69 3.85 -2.38
N ILE A 14 3.08 2.77 -1.70
CA ILE A 14 3.85 2.90 -0.47
C ILE A 14 5.26 3.42 -0.73
N LEU A 15 5.87 3.11 -1.88
CA LEU A 15 7.15 3.70 -2.29
C LEU A 15 7.04 5.22 -2.45
N LEU A 16 6.01 5.69 -3.16
CA LEU A 16 5.76 7.12 -3.38
C LEU A 16 5.53 7.85 -2.04
N TRP A 17 4.66 7.30 -1.19
CA TRP A 17 4.39 7.86 0.13
C TRP A 17 5.63 7.81 1.02
N GLY A 18 6.35 6.69 1.02
CA GLY A 18 7.57 6.46 1.77
C GLY A 18 8.64 7.50 1.48
N ILE A 19 8.99 7.70 0.21
CA ILE A 19 10.03 8.66 -0.21
C ILE A 19 9.75 10.07 0.30
N ASN A 20 8.47 10.49 0.33
CA ASN A 20 8.09 11.82 0.80
C ASN A 20 7.95 11.88 2.33
N LEU A 21 7.18 10.97 2.94
CA LEU A 21 6.84 11.00 4.37
C LEU A 21 8.02 10.70 5.29
N ILE A 22 9.02 9.92 4.84
CA ILE A 22 10.26 9.70 5.60
C ILE A 22 11.01 11.03 5.81
N ARG A 23 10.95 11.97 4.86
CA ARG A 23 11.53 13.32 5.00
C ARG A 23 10.87 14.12 6.13
N PHE A 24 9.58 13.89 6.35
CA PHE A 24 8.81 14.45 7.46
C PHE A 24 8.91 13.64 8.76
N LYS A 25 9.93 12.77 8.89
CA LYS A 25 10.18 11.91 10.07
C LYS A 25 9.05 10.93 10.40
N PHE A 26 8.19 10.59 9.45
CA PHE A 26 7.22 9.50 9.66
C PHE A 26 7.95 8.16 9.77
N SER A 27 7.50 7.30 10.70
CA SER A 27 8.03 5.94 10.81
C SER A 27 7.47 5.06 9.70
N LEU A 28 8.27 4.11 9.22
CA LEU A 28 7.85 3.16 8.19
C LEU A 28 6.62 2.33 8.61
N ILE A 29 6.49 2.03 9.90
CA ILE A 29 5.33 1.34 10.47
C ILE A 29 4.06 2.20 10.32
N LYS A 30 4.13 3.51 10.59
CA LYS A 30 2.99 4.42 10.39
C LYS A 30 2.58 4.49 8.93
N ILE A 31 3.55 4.54 8.02
CA ILE A 31 3.31 4.58 6.57
C ILE A 31 2.65 3.27 6.08
N LEU A 32 3.12 2.12 6.59
CA LEU A 32 2.51 0.82 6.31
C LEU A 32 1.05 0.76 6.77
N PHE A 33 0.79 1.14 8.02
CA PHE A 33 -0.55 1.12 8.58
C PHE A 33 -1.49 2.06 7.81
N LEU A 34 -1.03 3.26 7.47
CA LEU A 34 -1.80 4.20 6.66
C LEU A 34 -2.13 3.63 5.28
N THR A 35 -1.18 2.95 4.64
CA THR A 35 -1.37 2.34 3.32
C THR A 35 -2.37 1.19 3.35
N ILE A 36 -2.32 0.34 4.38
CA ILE A 36 -3.26 -0.78 4.55
C ILE A 36 -4.68 -0.26 4.82
N ILE A 37 -4.83 0.74 5.71
CA ILE A 37 -6.14 1.37 5.96
C ILE A 37 -6.68 2.02 4.69
N PHE A 38 -5.82 2.74 3.97
CA PHE A 38 -6.21 3.35 2.70
C PHE A 38 -6.70 2.28 1.71
N GLY A 39 -6.04 1.12 1.66
CA GLY A 39 -6.47 0.04 0.79
C GLY A 39 -7.79 -0.60 1.18
N LEU A 40 -8.02 -0.82 2.47
CA LEU A 40 -9.31 -1.28 2.97
C LEU A 40 -10.43 -0.28 2.66
N LEU A 41 -10.16 1.01 2.78
CA LEU A 41 -11.11 2.07 2.45
C LEU A 41 -11.46 2.05 0.96
N ILE A 42 -10.46 1.96 0.07
CA ILE A 42 -10.69 1.92 -1.38
C ILE A 42 -11.48 0.66 -1.77
N GLU A 43 -11.14 -0.51 -1.22
CA GLU A 43 -11.88 -1.75 -1.46
C GLU A 43 -13.36 -1.62 -1.04
N THR A 44 -13.58 -1.01 0.13
CA THR A 44 -14.94 -0.76 0.65
C THR A 44 -15.71 0.21 -0.24
N LEU A 45 -15.06 1.28 -0.70
CA LEU A 45 -15.66 2.24 -1.62
C LEU A 45 -15.97 1.62 -2.98
N GLN A 46 -15.11 0.74 -3.49
CA GLN A 46 -15.33 0.02 -4.75
C GLN A 46 -16.56 -0.88 -4.68
N TYR A 47 -16.81 -1.49 -3.52
CA TYR A 47 -18.01 -2.28 -3.25
C TYR A 47 -19.27 -1.43 -3.11
N LEU A 48 -19.20 -0.28 -2.43
CA LEU A 48 -20.37 0.58 -2.17
C LEU A 48 -20.80 1.39 -3.38
N LEU A 49 -19.86 1.78 -4.24
CA LEU A 49 -20.11 2.63 -5.40
C LEU A 49 -20.49 1.78 -6.62
N PRO A 50 -21.19 2.35 -7.62
CA PRO A 50 -21.73 1.61 -8.77
C PRO A 50 -20.65 1.28 -9.82
N PHE A 51 -19.52 0.70 -9.38
CA PHE A 51 -18.44 0.22 -10.23
C PHE A 51 -18.58 -1.26 -10.61
N GLY A 52 -19.55 -1.97 -10.02
CA GLY A 52 -19.78 -3.40 -10.29
C GLY A 52 -18.67 -4.30 -9.76
N ARG A 53 -17.92 -3.85 -8.74
CA ARG A 53 -16.88 -4.64 -8.07
C ARG A 53 -17.39 -5.20 -6.75
N TYR A 54 -17.01 -6.45 -6.49
CA TYR A 54 -17.29 -7.12 -5.22
C TYR A 54 -16.13 -6.92 -4.27
N PHE A 55 -16.44 -6.87 -2.97
CA PHE A 55 -15.43 -6.88 -1.93
C PHE A 55 -14.71 -8.24 -1.90
N ASP A 56 -13.40 -8.27 -2.21
CA ASP A 56 -12.60 -9.50 -2.21
C ASP A 56 -11.50 -9.47 -1.13
N LEU A 57 -11.55 -10.43 -0.21
CA LEU A 57 -10.50 -10.63 0.79
C LEU A 57 -9.13 -10.88 0.14
N GLY A 58 -9.12 -11.50 -1.05
CA GLY A 58 -7.91 -11.71 -1.85
C GLY A 58 -7.25 -10.41 -2.29
N ASP A 59 -8.03 -9.37 -2.57
CA ASP A 59 -7.51 -8.05 -2.95
C ASP A 59 -6.93 -7.31 -1.73
N ILE A 60 -7.55 -7.44 -0.56
CA ILE A 60 -6.99 -6.92 0.71
C ILE A 60 -5.64 -7.58 1.02
N ILE A 61 -5.54 -8.89 0.85
CA ILE A 61 -4.27 -9.62 1.04
C ILE A 61 -3.23 -9.15 0.02
N ALA A 62 -3.60 -9.04 -1.26
CA ALA A 62 -2.70 -8.57 -2.30
C ALA A 62 -2.19 -7.14 -2.05
N ASN A 63 -3.09 -6.22 -1.67
CA ASN A 63 -2.76 -4.84 -1.29
C ASN A 63 -1.77 -4.82 -0.11
N SER A 64 -2.03 -5.62 0.91
CA SER A 64 -1.20 -5.71 2.12
C SER A 64 0.19 -6.29 1.81
N VAL A 65 0.28 -7.35 1.01
CA VAL A 65 1.55 -7.93 0.57
C VAL A 65 2.35 -6.94 -0.28
N GLY A 66 1.70 -6.24 -1.21
CA GLY A 66 2.33 -5.17 -1.99
C GLY A 66 2.92 -4.08 -1.12
N ALA A 67 2.17 -3.61 -0.12
CA ALA A 67 2.63 -2.62 0.84
C ALA A 67 3.83 -3.12 1.67
N ILE A 68 3.80 -4.36 2.15
CA ILE A 68 4.92 -4.96 2.91
C ILE A 68 6.19 -5.02 2.04
N ILE A 69 6.08 -5.46 0.79
CA ILE A 69 7.21 -5.48 -0.15
C ILE A 69 7.79 -4.08 -0.33
N GLY A 70 6.95 -3.06 -0.52
CA GLY A 70 7.42 -1.69 -0.68
C GLY A 70 8.09 -1.12 0.58
N ILE A 71 7.64 -1.48 1.79
CA ILE A 71 8.36 -1.15 3.04
C ILE A 71 9.74 -1.79 3.07
N ILE A 72 9.86 -3.06 2.68
CA ILE A 72 11.15 -3.76 2.63
C ILE A 72 12.12 -3.00 1.71
N ILE A 73 11.66 -2.59 0.53
CA ILE A 73 12.44 -1.77 -0.41
C ILE A 73 12.84 -0.42 0.23
N LEU A 74 11.91 0.27 0.91
CA LEU A 74 12.20 1.53 1.61
C LEU A 74 13.21 1.38 2.75
N LEU A 75 13.21 0.25 3.46
CA LEU A 75 14.20 -0.04 4.50
C LEU A 75 15.61 -0.08 3.91
N PHE A 76 15.79 -0.73 2.76
CA PHE A 76 17.08 -0.76 2.05
C PHE A 76 17.47 0.64 1.54
N TYR A 77 16.50 1.42 1.04
CA TYR A 77 16.76 2.76 0.54
C TYR A 77 17.12 3.76 1.66
N LYS A 78 16.43 3.69 2.80
CA LYS A 78 16.70 4.55 3.97
C LYS A 78 18.12 4.37 4.50
N LYS A 79 18.66 3.15 4.49
CA LYS A 79 20.05 2.87 4.88
C LYS A 79 21.08 3.53 3.97
N LYS A 80 20.72 3.89 2.73
CA LYS A 80 21.61 4.54 1.76
C LYS A 80 21.53 6.08 1.81
N LEU A 81 20.49 6.62 2.45
CA LEU A 81 20.22 8.06 2.59
C LEU A 81 20.73 8.66 3.91
N LEU A 82 20.94 7.83 4.92
CA LEU A 82 21.62 8.16 6.18
C LEU A 82 23.11 7.87 6.04
#